data_AF-A0A537SZA3-F1
#
_entry.id   AF-A0A537SZA3-F1
#
_cell.length_a   1.000
_cell.length_b   1.000
_cell.length_c   1.000
_cell.angle_alpha   90.00
_cell.angle_beta   90.00
_cell.angle_gamma   90.00
#
_symmetry.space_group_name_H-M   'P 1'
#
loop_
_entity.id
_entity.type
_entity.pdbx_description
1 polymer ?
#
loop_
_entity_poly.entity_id
_entity_poly.type
_entity_poly.pdbx_seq_one_letter_code
_entity_poly.pdbx_strand_id
1 'polypeptide(L)'
;MLLPASAGVWLFYIQHQFENTVWAHDDAWNLQAVARYGSSHYALPSLLRWFTANIGIHHIHHLCSRIPYYRLPLVLRDYPELEGIGRLTLLQSLRCVRLALWDEGQKRLVSFREVRRHYASV
;
A
#
# COMPACT_ATOMS: atom_id res chain seq x y z
N MET A 1 5.80 21.30 -13.19
CA MET A 1 6.52 20.07 -12.80
C MET A 1 6.16 19.57 -11.40
N LEU A 2 5.88 20.44 -10.41
CA LEU A 2 5.57 20.02 -9.04
C LEU A 2 4.37 19.06 -8.93
N LEU A 3 3.23 19.38 -9.54
CA LEU A 3 2.02 18.54 -9.44
C LEU A 3 2.20 17.13 -10.01
N PRO A 4 2.72 16.92 -11.25
CA PRO A 4 3.02 15.59 -11.75
C PRO A 4 4.02 14.81 -10.89
N ALA A 5 5.07 15.49 -10.40
CA ALA A 5 6.08 14.85 -9.55
C ALA A 5 5.47 14.38 -8.22
N SER A 6 4.70 15.23 -7.54
CA SER A 6 4.01 14.88 -6.30
C SER A 6 2.99 13.74 -6.51
N ALA A 7 2.27 13.74 -7.64
CA ALA A 7 1.37 12.65 -7.98
C ALA A 7 2.11 11.32 -8.21
N GLY A 8 3.29 11.36 -8.84
CA GLY A 8 4.16 10.19 -8.99
C GLY A 8 4.60 9.63 -7.64
N VAL A 9 5.15 10.49 -6.77
CA VAL A 9 5.55 10.09 -5.41
C VAL A 9 4.38 9.53 -4.61
N TRP A 10 3.20 10.14 -4.73
CA TRP A 10 1.99 9.69 -4.07
C TRP A 10 1.63 8.24 -4.38
N LEU A 11 1.71 7.83 -5.66
CA LEU A 11 1.36 6.49 -6.09
C LEU A 11 2.20 5.43 -5.38
N PHE A 12 3.50 5.66 -5.22
CA PHE A 12 4.39 4.75 -4.50
C PHE A 12 4.21 4.87 -2.98
N TYR A 13 4.04 6.08 -2.47
CA TYR A 13 3.89 6.34 -1.04
C TYR A 13 2.71 5.55 -0.46
N ILE A 14 1.51 5.69 -1.02
CA ILE A 14 0.33 5.01 -0.49
C ILE A 14 0.40 3.48 -0.66
N GLN A 15 1.18 3.02 -1.63
CA GLN A 15 1.36 1.61 -1.85
C GLN A 15 2.15 0.91 -0.74
N HIS A 16 2.91 1.66 0.06
CA HIS A 16 3.66 1.12 1.20
C HIS A 16 3.24 1.72 2.55
N GLN A 17 2.52 2.85 2.54
CA GLN A 17 2.11 3.59 3.72
C GLN A 17 0.59 3.51 3.95
N PHE A 18 0.12 2.44 4.58
CA PHE A 18 -1.31 2.20 4.82
C PHE A 18 -1.57 1.42 6.12
N GLU A 19 -2.82 1.44 6.59
CA GLU A 19 -3.21 0.94 7.92
C GLU A 19 -2.78 -0.51 8.19
N ASN A 20 -2.84 -1.38 7.18
CA ASN A 20 -2.57 -2.82 7.30
C ASN A 20 -1.20 -3.23 6.74
N THR A 21 -0.27 -2.29 6.60
CA THR A 21 1.08 -2.60 6.10
C THR A 21 1.86 -3.42 7.12
N VAL A 22 2.65 -4.37 6.64
CA VAL A 22 3.51 -5.21 7.48
C VAL A 22 4.97 -4.93 7.16
N TRP A 23 5.71 -4.45 8.15
CA TRP A 23 7.18 -4.33 8.10
C TRP A 23 7.78 -5.38 9.03
N ALA A 24 8.81 -6.07 8.55
CA ALA A 24 9.49 -7.13 9.29
C ALA A 24 10.99 -6.92 9.23
N HIS A 25 11.67 -7.20 10.35
CA HIS A 25 13.13 -7.29 10.41
C HIS A 25 13.59 -8.56 9.68
N ASP A 26 14.85 -8.57 9.22
CA ASP A 26 15.42 -9.63 8.37
C ASP A 26 15.21 -11.04 8.93
N ASP A 27 15.32 -11.23 10.25
CA ASP A 27 15.19 -12.54 10.91
C ASP A 27 13.77 -13.14 10.83
N ALA A 28 12.73 -12.32 10.62
CA ALA A 28 11.33 -12.72 10.50
C ALA A 28 10.80 -12.58 9.06
N TRP A 29 11.70 -12.36 8.09
CA TRP A 29 11.33 -11.98 6.74
C TRP A 29 10.85 -13.19 5.92
N ASN A 30 9.57 -13.18 5.54
CA ASN A 30 8.99 -14.15 4.62
C ASN A 30 8.54 -13.42 3.35
N LEU A 31 9.19 -13.73 2.22
CA LEU A 31 8.93 -13.12 0.91
C LEU A 31 7.44 -13.11 0.55
N GLN A 32 6.72 -14.21 0.77
CA GLN A 32 5.31 -14.28 0.39
C GLN A 32 4.41 -13.44 1.30
N ALA A 33 4.71 -13.39 2.61
CA ALA A 33 3.96 -12.57 3.55
C ALA A 33 4.22 -11.08 3.31
N VAL A 34 5.47 -10.69 3.12
CA VAL A 34 5.87 -9.29 2.88
C VAL A 34 5.39 -8.81 1.51
N ALA A 35 5.46 -9.64 0.46
CA ALA A 35 4.94 -9.25 -0.85
C ALA A 35 3.41 -9.03 -0.84
N ARG A 36 2.66 -9.86 -0.10
CA ARG A 36 1.19 -9.75 -0.02
C ARG A 36 0.70 -8.66 0.93
N TYR A 37 1.33 -8.49 2.09
CA TYR A 37 0.84 -7.60 3.15
C TYR A 37 1.69 -6.33 3.34
N GLY A 38 2.90 -6.28 2.79
CA GLY A 38 3.79 -5.11 2.82
C GLY A 38 3.49 -4.08 1.72
N SER A 39 2.52 -4.36 0.85
CA SER A 39 2.07 -3.41 -0.17
C SER A 39 0.56 -3.44 -0.36
N SER A 40 -0.01 -2.31 -0.77
CA SER A 40 -1.45 -2.13 -0.94
C SER A 40 -1.91 -2.41 -2.37
N HIS A 41 -3.20 -2.74 -2.51
CA HIS A 41 -3.91 -2.72 -3.78
C HIS A 41 -4.65 -1.38 -3.93
N TYR A 42 -4.08 -0.46 -4.70
CA TYR A 42 -4.68 0.85 -4.92
C TYR A 42 -5.78 0.79 -5.99
N ALA A 43 -7.01 0.61 -5.54
CA ALA A 43 -8.22 0.50 -6.34
C ALA A 43 -8.62 1.85 -6.95
N LEU A 44 -7.96 2.19 -8.05
CA LEU A 44 -8.22 3.39 -8.83
C LEU A 44 -9.44 3.21 -9.76
N PRO A 45 -10.22 4.28 -10.03
CA PRO A 45 -11.21 4.31 -11.10
C PRO A 45 -10.58 4.00 -12.47
N SER A 46 -11.39 3.50 -13.42
CA SER A 46 -10.91 2.99 -14.71
C SER A 46 -10.03 3.97 -15.50
N LEU A 47 -10.37 5.27 -15.51
CA LEU A 47 -9.58 6.31 -16.19
C LEU A 47 -8.18 6.44 -15.58
N LEU A 48 -8.09 6.45 -14.25
CA LEU A 48 -6.82 6.55 -13.54
C LEU A 48 -6.01 5.26 -13.65
N ARG A 49 -6.67 4.09 -13.67
CA ARG A 49 -5.99 2.81 -13.94
C ARG A 49 -5.33 2.78 -15.31
N TRP A 50 -6.01 3.29 -16.33
CA TRP A 50 -5.44 3.39 -17.68
C TRP A 50 -4.24 4.34 -17.69
N PHE A 51 -4.39 5.54 -17.12
CA PHE A 51 -3.32 6.54 -17.07
C PHE A 51 -2.08 6.05 -16.32
N THR A 52 -2.29 5.31 -15.23
CA THR A 52 -1.22 4.79 -14.38
C THR A 52 -0.76 3.37 -14.76
N ALA A 53 -1.20 2.85 -15.91
CA ALA A 53 -0.84 1.53 -16.40
C ALA A 53 -1.05 0.41 -15.34
N ASN A 54 -2.16 0.43 -14.62
CA ASN A 54 -2.49 -0.51 -13.53
C ASN A 54 -1.44 -0.60 -12.39
N ILE A 55 -0.63 0.44 -12.15
CA ILE A 55 0.34 0.48 -11.04
C ILE A 55 -0.31 0.19 -9.67
N GLY A 56 -1.62 0.46 -9.53
CA GLY A 56 -2.36 0.19 -8.31
C GLY A 56 -2.40 -1.29 -7.90
N ILE A 57 -2.20 -2.24 -8.83
CA ILE A 57 -2.15 -3.68 -8.55
C ILE A 57 -0.72 -4.08 -8.12
N HIS A 58 -0.18 -3.35 -7.15
CA HIS A 58 1.25 -3.40 -6.79
C HIS A 58 1.63 -4.64 -6.00
N HIS A 59 0.74 -5.11 -5.12
CA HIS A 59 0.95 -6.31 -4.32
C HIS A 59 1.15 -7.58 -5.15
N ILE A 60 0.40 -7.73 -6.25
CA ILE A 60 0.59 -8.83 -7.19
C ILE A 60 1.87 -8.63 -8.01
N HIS A 61 2.21 -7.39 -8.38
CA HIS A 61 3.45 -7.11 -9.08
C HIS A 61 4.68 -7.47 -8.22
N HIS A 62 4.66 -7.18 -6.92
CA HIS A 62 5.70 -7.63 -5.99
C HIS A 62 5.73 -9.15 -5.83
N LEU A 63 4.56 -9.79 -5.78
CA LEU A 63 4.46 -11.24 -5.68
C LEU A 63 5.02 -11.95 -6.93
N CYS A 64 4.80 -11.39 -8.12
CA CYS A 64 5.32 -11.92 -9.38
C CYS A 64 5.56 -10.80 -10.41
N SER A 65 6.75 -10.19 -10.37
CA SER A 65 7.12 -9.04 -11.21
C SER A 65 7.24 -9.37 -12.70
N ARG A 66 7.26 -10.66 -13.04
CA ARG A 66 7.25 -11.17 -14.42
C ARG A 66 5.90 -10.97 -15.12
N ILE A 67 4.82 -10.75 -14.37
CA ILE A 67 3.50 -10.51 -14.95
C ILE A 67 3.46 -9.06 -15.46
N PRO A 68 3.26 -8.84 -16.76
CA PRO A 68 3.20 -7.48 -17.28
C PRO A 68 1.93 -6.77 -16.78
N TYR A 69 2.02 -5.45 -16.62
CA TYR A 69 0.97 -4.64 -15.98
C TYR A 69 -0.42 -4.77 -16.62
N TYR A 70 -0.50 -5.04 -17.93
CA TYR A 70 -1.75 -5.21 -18.66
C TYR A 70 -2.43 -6.56 -18.38
N ARG A 71 -1.72 -7.54 -17.79
CA ARG A 71 -2.27 -8.84 -17.37
C ARG A 71 -2.62 -8.89 -15.89
N LEU A 72 -2.17 -7.94 -15.07
CA LEU A 72 -2.53 -7.89 -13.63
C LEU A 72 -4.04 -7.90 -13.37
N PRO A 73 -4.91 -7.24 -14.17
CA PRO A 73 -6.36 -7.35 -13.98
C PRO A 73 -6.90 -8.76 -14.22
N LEU A 74 -6.26 -9.55 -15.10
CA LEU A 74 -6.65 -10.95 -15.33
C LEU A 74 -6.35 -11.80 -14.10
N VAL A 75 -5.23 -11.55 -13.42
CA VAL A 75 -4.90 -12.22 -12.14
C VAL A 75 -5.98 -11.94 -11.09
N LEU A 76 -6.41 -10.68 -10.94
CA LEU A 76 -7.47 -10.34 -9.99
C LEU A 76 -8.83 -10.97 -10.35
N ARG A 77 -9.12 -11.11 -11.64
CA ARG A 77 -10.33 -11.80 -12.11
C ARG A 77 -10.28 -13.29 -11.81
N ASP A 78 -9.13 -13.93 -12.04
CA ASP A 78 -8.97 -15.37 -11.90
C ASP A 78 -8.77 -15.78 -10.42
N TYR A 79 -8.28 -14.86 -9.58
CA TYR A 79 -8.04 -15.01 -8.14
C TYR A 79 -8.66 -13.84 -7.34
N PRO A 80 -10.00 -13.78 -7.22
CA PRO A 80 -10.71 -12.68 -6.57
C PRO A 80 -10.34 -12.49 -5.09
N GLU A 81 -9.84 -13.53 -4.42
CA GLU A 81 -9.33 -13.46 -3.04
C GLU A 81 -8.15 -12.49 -2.89
N LEU A 82 -7.39 -12.26 -3.96
CA LEU A 82 -6.27 -11.30 -3.97
C LEU A 82 -6.74 -9.85 -4.08
N GLU A 83 -7.98 -9.60 -4.50
CA GLU A 83 -8.50 -8.24 -4.69
C GLU A 83 -8.67 -7.49 -3.38
N GLY A 84 -9.06 -8.20 -2.32
CA GLY A 84 -9.32 -7.63 -1.00
C GLY A 84 -8.06 -7.33 -0.18
N ILE A 85 -6.92 -7.94 -0.53
CA ILE A 85 -5.69 -7.81 0.25
C ILE A 85 -5.13 -6.39 0.11
N GLY A 86 -5.00 -5.70 1.25
CA GLY A 86 -4.45 -4.35 1.29
C GLY A 86 -5.21 -3.35 0.43
N ARG A 87 -6.49 -3.58 0.13
CA ARG A 87 -7.24 -2.72 -0.80
C ARG A 87 -7.45 -1.31 -0.24
N LEU A 88 -7.10 -0.31 -1.04
CA LEU A 88 -7.30 1.11 -0.75
C LEU A 88 -7.95 1.82 -1.92
N THR A 89 -8.96 2.64 -1.63
CA THR A 89 -9.54 3.59 -2.58
C THR A 89 -8.83 4.94 -2.50
N LEU A 90 -9.06 5.81 -3.48
CA LEU A 90 -8.55 7.19 -3.50
C LEU A 90 -8.97 8.01 -2.26
N LEU A 91 -10.15 7.76 -1.69
CA LEU A 91 -10.58 8.47 -0.48
C LEU A 91 -9.93 7.90 0.79
N GLN A 92 -9.71 6.59 0.84
CA GLN A 92 -9.01 5.95 1.96
C GLN A 92 -7.53 6.33 1.96
N SER A 93 -6.90 6.51 0.79
CA SER A 93 -5.50 6.91 0.70
C SER A 93 -5.23 8.26 1.36
N LEU A 94 -6.13 9.22 1.17
CA LEU A 94 -6.03 10.54 1.84
C LEU A 94 -6.04 10.42 3.37
N ARG A 95 -6.71 9.42 3.93
CA ARG A 95 -6.72 9.18 5.38
C ARG A 95 -5.42 8.58 5.89
N CYS A 96 -4.68 7.86 5.04
CA CYS A 96 -3.43 7.20 5.41
C CYS A 96 -2.25 8.17 5.51
N VAL A 97 -2.34 9.38 4.94
CA VAL A 97 -1.26 10.40 4.98
C VAL A 97 -0.82 10.73 6.40
N ARG A 98 -1.74 10.65 7.37
CA ARG A 98 -1.42 10.91 8.78
C ARG A 98 -0.56 9.83 9.42
N LEU A 99 -0.48 8.63 8.82
CA LEU A 99 0.23 7.47 9.33
C LEU A 99 1.70 7.56 8.97
N ALA A 100 2.45 8.36 9.74
CA ALA A 100 3.80 8.78 9.39
C ALA A 100 4.91 8.02 10.16
N LEU A 101 4.57 7.32 11.24
CA LEU A 101 5.52 6.67 12.13
C LEU A 101 5.20 5.19 12.26
N TRP A 102 6.22 4.35 12.39
CA TRP A 102 6.05 2.93 12.70
C TRP A 102 6.17 2.71 14.21
N ASP A 103 5.16 2.07 14.80
CA ASP A 103 5.16 1.64 16.19
C ASP A 103 5.61 0.18 16.26
N GLU A 104 6.83 -0.07 16.75
CA GLU A 104 7.39 -1.42 16.88
C GLU A 104 6.62 -2.30 17.87
N GLY A 105 6.04 -1.70 18.92
CA GLY A 105 5.29 -2.43 19.93
C GLY A 105 3.95 -2.93 19.39
N GLN A 106 3.29 -2.12 18.56
CA GLN A 106 2.00 -2.47 17.95
C GLN A 106 2.11 -3.03 16.53
N LYS A 107 3.31 -3.03 15.93
CA LYS A 107 3.60 -3.44 14.56
C LYS A 107 2.65 -2.81 13.53
N ARG A 108 2.44 -1.51 13.64
CA ARG A 108 1.57 -0.75 12.75
C ARG A 108 2.04 0.68 12.57
N LEU A 109 1.53 1.32 11.52
CA LEU A 109 1.71 2.75 11.37
C LEU A 109 0.78 3.55 12.29
N VAL A 110 1.34 4.62 12.87
CA VAL A 110 0.68 5.56 13.77
C VAL A 110 0.91 7.00 13.31
N SER A 111 -0.01 7.89 13.71
CA SER A 111 0.11 9.31 13.50
C SER A 111 0.87 10.01 14.61
N PHE A 112 1.49 11.15 14.31
CA PHE A 112 2.08 12.03 15.34
C PHE A 112 1.07 12.41 16.44
N ARG A 113 -0.21 12.50 16.11
CA ARG A 113 -1.27 12.80 17.08
C ARG A 113 -1.48 11.64 18.06
N GLU A 114 -1.46 10.39 17.59
CA GLU A 114 -1.54 9.21 18.45
C GLU A 114 -0.34 9.14 19.38
N VAL A 115 0.87 9.34 18.84
CA VAL A 115 2.12 9.32 19.61
C VAL A 115 2.11 10.40 20.70
N ARG A 116 1.73 11.64 20.37
CA ARG A 116 1.60 12.72 21.37
C ARG A 116 0.59 12.40 22.48
N ARG A 117 -0.53 11.75 22.14
CA ARG A 117 -1.52 11.33 23.16
C ARG A 117 -0.95 10.26 24.08
N HIS A 118 -0.24 9.28 23.51
CA HIS A 118 0.41 8.23 24.29
C HIS A 118 1.43 8.80 25.27
N TYR A 119 2.33 9.68 24.82
CA TYR A 119 3.32 10.32 25.70
C TYR A 119 2.74 11.34 26.69
N ALA A 120 1.58 11.92 26.43
CA ALA A 120 0.91 12.80 27.40
C ALA A 120 0.13 12.02 28.47
N SER A 121 -0.08 10.72 28.28
CA SER A 121 -0.77 9.83 29.23
C SER A 121 0.17 8.97 30.09
N VAL A 122 1.48 9.05 29.84
CA VAL A 122 2.55 8.43 30.63
C VAL A 122 3.19 9.52 31.49
#